data_AF-A0A2X3CSI1-F1
#
_entry.id   AF-A0A2X3CSI1-F1
#
_cell.length_a   1.000
_cell.length_b   1.000
_cell.length_c   1.000
_cell.angle_alpha   90.00
_cell.angle_beta   90.00
_cell.angle_gamma   90.00
#
_symmetry.space_group_name_H-M   'P 1'
#
loop_
_entity.id
_entity.type
_entity.pdbx_description
1 polymer ?
#
loop_
_entity_poly.entity_id
_entity_poly.type
_entity_poly.pdbx_seq_one_letter_code
_entity_poly.pdbx_strand_id
1 'polypeptide(L)'
;MGVQTLWFDHPNCIAFSRSGTDDDPGCVVIMSNGDEGEKTLTLGENYGNKRWRDFLGNREEIVETDGEGCATFTCNGGSVSVWVLEEVL
;
A
#
# COMPACT_ATOMS: atom_id res chain seq x y z
N MET A 1 -17.41 3.45 -7.92
CA MET A 1 -16.26 3.80 -8.76
C MET A 1 -15.16 4.25 -7.82
N GLY A 2 -14.16 3.41 -7.58
CA GLY A 2 -13.10 3.69 -6.61
C GLY A 2 -12.20 4.83 -7.10
N VAL A 3 -11.89 5.77 -6.19
CA VAL A 3 -10.94 6.86 -6.46
C VAL A 3 -9.54 6.25 -6.51
N GLN A 4 -8.76 6.62 -7.53
CA GLN A 4 -7.37 6.22 -7.68
C GLN A 4 -6.49 7.45 -7.43
N THR A 5 -5.68 7.42 -6.38
CA THR A 5 -4.69 8.46 -6.10
C THR A 5 -3.32 7.97 -6.61
N LEU A 6 -2.70 8.75 -7.50
CA LEU A 6 -1.39 8.46 -8.08
C LEU A 6 -0.35 9.35 -7.40
N TRP A 7 0.64 8.75 -6.75
CA TRP A 7 1.78 9.48 -6.20
C TRP A 7 3.01 9.28 -7.09
N PHE A 8 3.33 10.30 -7.90
CA PHE A 8 4.55 10.38 -8.70
C PHE A 8 5.57 11.28 -7.99
N ASP A 9 6.33 10.76 -7.03
CA ASP A 9 7.29 11.58 -6.25
C ASP A 9 8.74 11.09 -6.34
N HIS A 10 8.98 10.00 -7.07
CA HIS A 10 10.34 9.58 -7.40
C HIS A 10 10.33 8.92 -8.78
N PRO A 11 11.28 9.23 -9.69
CA PRO A 11 11.31 8.65 -11.04
C PRO A 11 11.44 7.11 -11.05
N ASN A 12 11.74 6.51 -9.90
CA ASN A 12 11.91 5.07 -9.73
C ASN A 12 10.85 4.42 -8.82
N CYS A 13 9.93 5.17 -8.19
CA CYS A 13 8.97 4.62 -7.24
C CYS A 13 7.53 5.06 -7.56
N ILE A 14 6.68 4.10 -7.90
CA ILE A 14 5.26 4.33 -8.20
C ILE A 14 4.43 3.65 -7.12
N ALA A 15 3.56 4.43 -6.47
CA ALA A 15 2.57 3.92 -5.55
C ALA A 15 1.16 4.28 -6.03
N PHE A 16 0.25 3.31 -6.04
CA PHE A 16 -1.17 3.57 -6.19
C PHE A 16 -1.97 2.79 -5.17
N SER A 17 -2.96 3.45 -4.57
CA SER A 17 -3.98 2.80 -3.77
C SER A 17 -5.27 2.76 -4.57
N ARG A 18 -5.93 1.60 -4.59
CA ARG A 18 -7.32 1.52 -5.02
C ARG A 18 -8.17 1.63 -3.77
N SER A 19 -8.90 2.72 -3.62
CA SER A 19 -9.98 2.76 -2.63
C SER A 19 -10.98 1.67 -3.00
N GLY A 20 -11.05 0.63 -2.19
CA GLY A 20 -12.06 -0.42 -2.30
C GLY A 20 -13.47 0.16 -2.43
N THR A 21 -14.38 -0.59 -3.05
CA THR A 21 -15.82 -0.31 -2.99
C THR A 21 -16.40 -0.84 -1.67
N ASP A 22 -17.64 -0.49 -1.30
CA ASP A 22 -18.34 -1.00 -0.11
C ASP A 22 -18.25 -2.54 0.05
N ASP A 23 -18.10 -3.28 -1.06
CA ASP A 23 -18.03 -4.75 -1.08
C ASP A 23 -16.62 -5.33 -1.29
N ASP A 24 -15.61 -4.55 -1.67
CA ASP A 24 -14.28 -5.08 -2.02
C ASP A 24 -13.16 -4.31 -1.29
N PRO A 25 -12.34 -4.96 -0.46
CA PRO A 25 -11.24 -4.33 0.25
C PRO A 25 -10.20 -3.76 -0.73
N GLY A 26 -9.76 -2.52 -0.47
CA GLY A 26 -8.73 -1.86 -1.26
C GLY A 26 -7.38 -2.56 -1.21
N CYS A 27 -6.50 -2.22 -2.15
CA CYS A 27 -5.10 -2.65 -2.13
C CYS A 27 -4.16 -1.46 -2.36
N VAL A 28 -2.97 -1.56 -1.80
CA VAL A 28 -1.87 -0.61 -1.99
C VAL A 28 -0.77 -1.31 -2.76
N VAL A 29 -0.38 -0.75 -3.89
CA VAL A 29 0.71 -1.30 -4.70
C VAL A 29 1.85 -0.30 -4.70
N ILE A 30 3.05 -0.77 -4.33
CA ILE A 30 4.29 -0.03 -4.47
C ILE A 30 5.22 -0.81 -5.41
N MET A 31 5.84 -0.08 -6.32
CA MET A 31 6.85 -0.60 -7.24
C MET A 31 8.08 0.28 -7.17
N SER A 32 9.26 -0.34 -7.03
CA SER A 32 10.54 0.35 -7.17
C SER A 32 11.37 -0.27 -8.30
N ASN A 33 11.89 0.55 -9.21
CA ASN A 33 12.80 0.12 -10.29
C ASN A 33 14.28 0.46 -10.00
N GLY A 34 14.59 0.89 -8.78
CA GLY A 34 15.94 1.21 -8.34
C GLY A 34 16.24 0.52 -7.01
N ASP A 35 16.67 1.30 -6.03
CA ASP A 35 16.86 0.85 -4.65
C ASP A 35 15.51 0.62 -3.94
N GLU A 36 15.55 0.19 -2.68
CA GLU A 36 14.36 0.06 -1.83
C GLU A 36 13.48 1.31 -1.90
N GLY A 37 12.17 1.10 -2.11
CA GLY A 37 11.19 2.17 -2.19
C GLY A 37 10.29 2.16 -0.96
N GLU A 38 10.08 3.32 -0.37
CA GLU A 38 9.06 3.53 0.66
C GLU A 38 8.11 4.65 0.25
N LYS A 39 6.85 4.53 0.65
CA LYS A 39 5.86 5.58 0.45
C LYS A 39 4.88 5.63 1.61
N THR A 40 4.79 6.81 2.22
CA THR A 40 3.73 7.13 3.17
C THR A 40 2.45 7.48 2.41
N LEU A 41 1.39 6.74 2.69
CA LEU A 41 0.09 6.89 2.05
C LEU A 41 -0.99 7.09 3.10
N THR A 42 -1.87 8.06 2.87
CA THR A 42 -3.09 8.26 3.66
C THR A 42 -4.26 7.66 2.89
N LEU A 43 -4.78 6.53 3.38
CA LEU A 43 -5.90 5.80 2.79
C LEU A 43 -7.27 6.31 3.29
N GLY A 44 -7.28 7.06 4.39
CA GLY A 44 -8.45 7.62 5.04
C GLY A 44 -8.93 6.77 6.23
N GLU A 45 -9.75 7.38 7.10
CA GLU A 45 -10.19 6.82 8.39
C GLU A 45 -10.84 5.42 8.28
N ASN A 46 -11.45 5.09 7.13
CA ASN A 46 -12.01 3.75 6.88
C ASN A 46 -10.96 2.63 6.93
N TYR A 47 -9.69 2.97 6.70
CA TYR A 47 -8.55 2.06 6.81
C TYR A 47 -7.73 2.33 8.07
N GLY A 48 -8.29 2.99 9.08
CA GLY A 48 -7.58 3.27 10.32
C GLY A 48 -7.38 2.04 11.20
N ASN A 49 -6.21 1.92 11.85
CA ASN A 49 -5.83 0.79 12.71
C ASN A 49 -5.95 -0.58 12.01
N LYS A 50 -5.61 -0.62 10.72
CA LYS A 50 -5.66 -1.83 9.89
C LYS A 50 -4.27 -2.37 9.66
N ARG A 51 -4.16 -3.71 9.63
CA ARG A 51 -2.90 -4.43 9.38
C ARG A 51 -2.86 -4.89 7.93
N TRP A 52 -1.71 -4.69 7.31
CA TRP A 52 -1.46 -4.93 5.90
C TRP A 52 -0.29 -5.89 5.73
N ARG A 53 -0.39 -6.79 4.75
CA ARG A 53 0.65 -7.75 4.38
C ARG A 53 0.90 -7.74 2.89
N ASP A 54 2.12 -8.05 2.49
CA ASP A 54 2.46 -8.20 1.09
C ASP A 54 1.93 -9.53 0.54
N PHE A 55 0.96 -9.43 -0.35
CA PHE A 55 0.32 -10.54 -1.05
C PHE A 55 1.31 -11.32 -1.94
N LEU A 56 2.33 -10.65 -2.47
CA LEU A 56 3.33 -11.30 -3.33
C LEU A 56 4.40 -12.06 -2.54
N GLY A 57 4.45 -11.87 -1.21
CA GLY A 57 5.44 -12.50 -0.34
C GLY A 57 6.87 -11.96 -0.55
N ASN A 58 7.03 -10.79 -1.18
CA ASN A 58 8.34 -10.14 -1.30
C ASN A 58 8.77 -9.48 0.03
N ARG A 59 7.79 -9.15 0.88
CA ARG A 59 7.96 -8.65 2.25
C ARG A 59 7.26 -9.55 3.25
N GLU A 60 7.94 -9.86 4.35
CA GLU A 60 7.36 -10.62 5.48
C GLU A 60 6.82 -9.71 6.59
N GLU A 61 7.12 -8.41 6.51
CA GLU A 61 6.71 -7.42 7.50
C GLU A 61 5.21 -7.10 7.42
N ILE A 62 4.68 -6.58 8.53
CA ILE A 62 3.29 -6.17 8.65
C ILE A 62 3.26 -4.67 8.84
N VAL A 63 2.51 -3.98 7.99
CA VAL A 63 2.33 -2.53 8.05
C VAL A 63 1.00 -2.26 8.75
N GLU A 64 1.02 -1.41 9.78
CA GLU A 64 -0.19 -0.98 10.49
C GLU A 64 -0.45 0.49 10.23
N THR A 65 -1.68 0.81 9.85
CA THR A 65 -2.14 2.19 9.69
C THR A 65 -2.53 2.81 11.02
N ASP A 66 -2.30 4.11 11.16
CA ASP A 66 -2.80 4.88 12.29
C ASP A 66 -4.33 5.08 12.22
N GLY A 67 -4.90 5.84 13.17
CA GLY A 67 -6.34 6.10 13.21
C GLY A 67 -6.89 6.86 12.00
N GLU A 68 -6.05 7.58 11.25
CA GLU A 68 -6.43 8.32 10.05
C GLU A 68 -6.22 7.48 8.77
N GLY A 69 -5.82 6.22 8.91
CA GLY A 69 -5.52 5.33 7.79
C GLY A 69 -4.20 5.68 7.09
N CYS A 70 -3.27 6.30 7.81
CA CYS A 70 -1.96 6.63 7.30
C CYS A 70 -0.93 5.57 7.69
N ALA A 71 -0.12 5.12 6.73
CA ALA A 71 1.02 4.23 6.98
C ALA A 71 2.13 4.43 5.95
N THR A 72 3.33 4.01 6.30
CA THR A 72 4.45 3.87 5.36
C THR A 72 4.51 2.44 4.85
N PHE A 73 4.35 2.29 3.54
CA PHE A 73 4.46 1.02 2.84
C PHE A 73 5.81 0.95 2.14
N THR A 74 6.38 -0.24 2.08
CA THR A 74 7.73 -0.50 1.56
C THR A 74 7.69 -1.45 0.37
N CYS A 75 8.77 -1.46 -0.41
CA CYS A 75 8.98 -2.37 -1.52
C CYS A 75 10.48 -2.59 -1.73
N ASN A 76 10.87 -3.83 -2.01
CA ASN A 76 12.25 -4.12 -2.39
C ASN A 76 12.65 -3.37 -3.66
N GLY A 77 13.93 -3.01 -3.76
CA GLY A 77 14.48 -2.42 -4.97
C GLY A 77 14.37 -3.39 -6.16
N GLY A 78 14.01 -2.86 -7.33
CA GLY A 78 13.76 -3.65 -8.53
C GLY A 78 12.57 -4.62 -8.42
N SER A 79 11.63 -4.36 -7.51
CA SER A 79 10.50 -5.25 -7.20
C SER A 79 9.16 -4.50 -7.13
N VAL A 80 8.12 -5.27 -6.86
CA VAL A 80 6.75 -4.82 -6.59
C VAL A 80 6.26 -5.49 -5.31
N SER A 81 5.62 -4.73 -4.43
CA SER A 81 4.90 -5.25 -3.26
C SER A 81 3.45 -4.82 -3.33
N VAL A 82 2.55 -5.77 -3.06
CA VAL A 82 1.10 -5.57 -3.11
C VAL A 82 0.57 -5.76 -1.70
N TRP A 83 0.34 -4.65 -1.02
CA TRP A 83 -0.18 -4.62 0.33
C TRP A 83 -1.70 -4.79 0.31
N VAL A 84 -2.17 -5.82 0.98
CA VAL A 84 -3.59 -6.13 1.19
C VAL A 84 -3.86 -6.23 2.68
N LEU A 85 -5.12 -6.02 3.07
CA LEU A 85 -5.54 -6.20 4.46
C LEU A 85 -5.31 -7.64 4.90
N GLU A 86 -4.68 -7.82 6.06
CA GLU A 86 -4.40 -9.14 6.64
C GLU A 86 -5.69 -9.94 6.86
N GLU A 87 -6.81 -9.28 7.13
CA GLU A 87 -8.12 -9.93 7.33
C GLU A 87 -8.73 -10.52 6.05
N VAL A 88 -8.15 -10.23 4.87
CA VAL A 88 -8.65 -10.63 3.55
C VAL A 88 -7.77 -11.74 2.93
N LEU A 89 -6.60 -11.99 3.51
CA LEU A 89 -5.67 -13.09 3.16
C LEU A 89 -6.14 -14.42 3.75
#